data_AF-A0A0X3TUX2-F1
#
_entry.id   AF-A0A0X3TUX2-F1
#
_cell.length_a   1.000
_cell.length_b   1.000
_cell.length_c   1.000
_cell.angle_alpha   90.00
_cell.angle_beta   90.00
_cell.angle_gamma   90.00
#
_symmetry.space_group_name_H-M   'P 1'
#
loop_
_entity.id
_entity.type
_entity.pdbx_description
1 polymer ?
#
loop_
_entity_poly.entity_id
_entity_poly.type
_entity_poly.pdbx_seq_one_letter_code
_entity_poly.pdbx_strand_id
1 'polypeptide(L)'
;MITTHTLMADFGCFGWRHRGPENEVNPPLGGGTWDGYCWSDEDAVIDEQLRLELRAWHARFEIGNSGCEENSYKFDWESFHSEGLALCRKLKTAFGSTVRIRYKKPVEDPTCRGRNPVQIEADGRVVDVPWDHNLERQRLAGFVEDVRRRLENG
;
A
#
# COMPACT_ATOMS: atom_id res chain seq x y z
N MET A 1 -19.67 4.29 -0.53
CA MET A 1 -18.51 3.80 0.24
C MET A 1 -17.90 2.67 -0.55
N ILE A 2 -16.59 2.68 -0.74
CA ILE A 2 -15.86 1.66 -1.51
C ILE A 2 -14.69 1.14 -0.68
N THR A 3 -14.45 -0.16 -0.75
CA THR A 3 -13.25 -0.78 -0.16
C THR A 3 -12.08 -0.56 -1.11
N THR A 4 -10.97 -0.11 -0.55
CA THR A 4 -9.68 0.02 -1.25
C THR A 4 -8.68 -0.91 -0.59
N HIS A 5 -8.09 -1.78 -1.38
CA HIS A 5 -6.89 -2.52 -1.00
C HIS A 5 -5.67 -1.85 -1.63
N THR A 6 -4.70 -1.53 -0.80
CA THR A 6 -3.41 -0.99 -1.25
C THR A 6 -2.34 -2.04 -1.00
N LEU A 7 -1.64 -2.44 -2.07
CA LEU A 7 -0.43 -3.24 -1.99
C LEU A 7 0.75 -2.30 -1.74
N MET A 8 1.38 -2.45 -0.58
CA MET A 8 2.55 -1.68 -0.16
C MET A 8 3.30 -2.52 0.86
N ALA A 9 4.54 -2.87 0.53
CA ALA A 9 5.36 -3.69 1.41
C ALA A 9 5.80 -2.87 2.64
N ASP A 10 5.64 -3.47 3.80
CA ASP A 10 6.13 -3.01 5.09
C ASP A 10 6.64 -4.25 5.84
N PHE A 11 7.43 -4.08 6.89
CA PHE A 11 7.90 -5.23 7.66
C PHE A 11 6.72 -5.89 8.39
N GLY A 12 6.51 -7.18 8.11
CA GLY A 12 5.40 -7.98 8.65
C GLY A 12 4.04 -7.77 7.99
N CYS A 13 3.87 -6.83 7.06
CA CYS A 13 2.58 -6.60 6.39
C CYS A 13 2.76 -6.03 4.97
N PHE A 14 1.91 -6.42 4.03
CA PHE A 14 1.99 -5.93 2.64
C PHE A 14 0.66 -5.52 2.01
N GLY A 15 -0.47 -5.81 2.68
CA GLY A 15 -1.80 -5.45 2.25
C GLY A 15 -2.48 -4.53 3.23
N TRP A 16 -3.06 -3.43 2.74
CA TRP A 16 -3.71 -2.42 3.56
C TRP A 16 -5.15 -2.21 3.07
N ARG A 17 -6.11 -2.14 4.00
CA ARG A 17 -7.53 -2.00 3.67
C ARG A 17 -8.13 -0.75 4.30
N HIS A 18 -8.75 0.07 3.45
CA HIS A 18 -9.52 1.24 3.84
C HIS A 18 -10.92 1.20 3.22
N ARG A 19 -11.93 1.67 3.96
CA ARG A 19 -13.29 1.85 3.46
C ARG A 19 -13.69 3.32 3.58
N GLY A 20 -13.88 3.98 2.44
CA GLY A 20 -14.13 5.42 2.39
C GLY A 20 -15.03 5.84 1.23
N PRO A 21 -15.27 7.15 1.06
CA PRO A 21 -16.00 7.68 -0.08
C PRO A 21 -15.25 7.44 -1.40
N GLU A 22 -16.01 7.40 -2.50
CA GLU A 22 -15.44 7.09 -3.80
C GLU A 22 -14.54 8.22 -4.33
N ASN A 23 -14.88 9.47 -4.05
CA ASN A 23 -14.11 10.65 -4.45
C ASN A 23 -13.12 11.13 -3.38
N GLU A 24 -12.70 10.25 -2.46
CA GLU A 24 -11.78 10.62 -1.39
C GLU A 24 -10.42 11.06 -1.94
N VAL A 25 -10.02 12.29 -1.58
CA VAL A 25 -8.68 12.84 -1.81
C VAL A 25 -7.77 12.44 -0.64
N ASN A 26 -6.54 12.02 -0.94
CA ASN A 26 -5.60 11.46 0.05
C ASN A 26 -6.20 10.34 0.90
N PRO A 27 -6.70 9.27 0.26
CA PRO A 27 -7.26 8.14 0.98
C PRO A 27 -6.16 7.49 1.85
N PRO A 28 -6.41 7.25 3.14
CA PRO A 28 -5.46 6.57 4.02
C PRO A 28 -5.23 5.13 3.56
N LEU A 29 -4.13 4.53 4.02
CA LEU A 29 -3.86 3.11 3.81
C LEU A 29 -4.92 2.23 4.53
N GLY A 30 -5.34 2.66 5.72
CA GLY A 30 -6.24 1.91 6.58
C GLY A 30 -5.50 0.87 7.42
N GLY A 31 -6.17 -0.22 7.78
CA GLY A 31 -5.60 -1.29 8.61
C GLY A 31 -4.80 -2.30 7.78
N GLY A 32 -3.72 -2.83 8.34
CA GLY A 32 -2.99 -3.96 7.74
C GLY A 32 -3.86 -5.21 7.72
N THR A 33 -3.95 -5.87 6.57
CA THR A 33 -4.83 -7.05 6.36
C THR A 33 -4.11 -8.27 5.84
N TRP A 34 -2.97 -8.11 5.16
CA TRP A 34 -2.23 -9.23 4.60
C TRP A 34 -0.80 -9.22 5.15
N ASP A 35 -0.49 -10.24 5.95
CA ASP A 35 0.83 -10.52 6.54
C ASP A 35 1.48 -11.79 5.96
N GLY A 36 0.79 -12.44 5.01
CA GLY A 36 1.19 -13.70 4.40
C GLY A 36 0.69 -14.95 5.13
N TYR A 37 0.22 -14.84 6.37
CA TYR A 37 -0.20 -16.00 7.18
C TYR A 37 -1.71 -16.01 7.43
N CYS A 38 -2.33 -14.85 7.58
CA CYS A 38 -3.75 -14.70 7.86
C CYS A 38 -4.47 -14.09 6.65
N TRP A 39 -5.52 -14.77 6.18
CA TRP A 39 -6.41 -14.28 5.11
C TRP A 39 -7.85 -14.31 5.63
N SER A 40 -8.62 -13.26 5.39
CA SER A 40 -10.03 -13.22 5.78
C SER A 40 -10.92 -13.91 4.74
N ASP A 41 -12.15 -14.26 5.10
CA ASP A 41 -13.14 -14.78 4.15
C ASP A 41 -13.42 -13.80 3.00
N GLU A 42 -13.27 -12.49 3.25
CA GLU A 42 -13.37 -11.45 2.23
C GLU A 42 -12.24 -11.51 1.19
N ASP A 43 -11.15 -12.22 1.50
CA ASP A 43 -10.00 -12.44 0.61
C ASP A 43 -10.04 -13.83 -0.06
N ALA A 44 -11.18 -14.55 0.02
CA ALA A 44 -11.36 -15.86 -0.62
C ALA A 44 -11.27 -15.79 -2.16
N VAL A 45 -11.45 -14.61 -2.75
CA VAL A 45 -11.27 -14.37 -4.19
C VAL A 45 -9.81 -14.45 -4.64
N ILE A 46 -8.87 -14.34 -3.70
CA ILE A 46 -7.43 -14.48 -3.96
C ILE A 46 -7.10 -15.96 -3.82
N ASP A 47 -6.87 -16.63 -4.95
CA ASP A 47 -6.49 -18.04 -4.97
C ASP A 47 -5.10 -18.28 -4.37
N GLU A 48 -4.79 -19.55 -4.07
CA GLU A 48 -3.52 -19.90 -3.42
C GLU A 48 -2.30 -19.55 -4.27
N GLN A 49 -2.41 -19.63 -5.60
CA GLN A 49 -1.30 -19.28 -6.49
C GLN A 49 -0.95 -17.79 -6.34
N LEU A 50 -1.94 -16.89 -6.37
CA LEU A 50 -1.73 -15.47 -6.17
C LEU A 50 -1.25 -15.16 -4.74
N ARG A 51 -1.73 -15.90 -3.72
CA ARG A 51 -1.21 -15.78 -2.35
C ARG A 51 0.27 -16.14 -2.26
N LEU A 52 0.70 -17.21 -2.93
CA LEU A 52 2.12 -17.62 -2.98
C LEU A 52 2.99 -16.56 -3.67
N GLU A 53 2.51 -15.99 -4.77
CA GLU A 53 3.24 -14.91 -5.46
C GLU A 53 3.35 -13.64 -4.61
N LEU A 54 2.26 -13.24 -3.93
CA LEU A 54 2.27 -12.10 -3.00
C LEU A 54 3.26 -12.32 -1.84
N ARG A 55 3.27 -13.53 -1.26
CA ARG A 55 4.23 -13.91 -0.22
C ARG A 55 5.67 -13.86 -0.73
N ALA A 56 5.94 -14.41 -1.91
CA ALA A 56 7.28 -14.41 -2.49
C ALA A 56 7.79 -13.00 -2.75
N TRP A 57 6.92 -12.13 -3.29
CA TRP A 57 7.21 -10.72 -3.50
C TRP A 57 7.53 -10.00 -2.19
N HIS A 58 6.71 -10.19 -1.14
CA HIS A 58 6.92 -9.57 0.16
C HIS A 58 8.17 -10.11 0.88
N ALA A 59 8.40 -11.42 0.86
CA ALA A 59 9.61 -12.03 1.44
C ALA A 59 10.89 -11.47 0.80
N ARG A 60 10.87 -11.17 -0.50
CA ARG A 60 12.01 -10.51 -1.16
C ARG A 60 12.29 -9.13 -0.57
N PHE A 61 11.26 -8.36 -0.26
CA PHE A 61 11.42 -7.08 0.44
C PHE A 61 12.02 -7.27 1.83
N GLU A 62 11.46 -8.18 2.64
CA GLU A 62 11.94 -8.37 4.02
C GLU A 62 13.41 -8.84 4.07
N ILE A 63 13.78 -9.79 3.20
CA ILE A 63 15.16 -10.31 3.13
C ILE A 63 16.11 -9.28 2.52
N GLY A 64 15.72 -8.66 1.40
CA GLY A 64 16.60 -7.82 0.60
C GLY A 64 16.83 -6.43 1.17
N ASN A 65 15.88 -5.90 1.94
CA ASN A 65 15.97 -4.57 2.50
C ASN A 65 16.50 -4.58 3.96
N SER A 66 16.29 -5.66 4.73
CA SER A 66 16.80 -5.93 6.11
C SER A 66 16.83 -4.77 7.12
N GLY A 67 16.19 -3.65 6.82
CA GLY A 67 16.09 -2.46 7.68
C GLY A 67 17.33 -1.57 7.74
N CYS A 68 18.37 -1.77 6.90
CA CYS A 68 19.52 -0.87 6.87
C CYS A 68 19.63 -0.10 5.55
N GLU A 69 20.00 1.18 5.65
CA GLU A 69 20.01 2.15 4.54
C GLU A 69 20.88 1.69 3.36
N GLU A 70 22.02 1.06 3.64
CA GLU A 70 22.92 0.55 2.60
C GLU A 70 22.28 -0.57 1.76
N ASN A 71 21.46 -1.42 2.37
CA ASN A 71 20.75 -2.48 1.67
C ASN A 71 19.57 -1.92 0.87
N SER A 72 18.90 -0.87 1.36
CA SER A 72 17.89 -0.15 0.59
C SER A 72 18.46 0.40 -0.72
N TYR A 73 19.68 0.94 -0.74
CA TYR A 73 20.29 1.43 -1.98
C TYR A 73 20.72 0.35 -2.98
N LYS A 74 20.97 -0.87 -2.49
CA LYS A 74 21.37 -2.03 -3.32
C LYS A 74 20.19 -2.87 -3.79
N PHE A 75 19.01 -2.65 -3.22
CA PHE A 75 17.80 -3.38 -3.56
C PHE A 75 17.33 -3.02 -4.97
N ASP A 76 16.96 -4.02 -5.76
CA ASP A 76 16.41 -3.83 -7.11
C ASP A 76 14.95 -3.35 -7.03
N TRP A 77 14.78 -2.06 -6.75
CA TRP A 77 13.47 -1.40 -6.66
C TRP A 77 12.70 -1.45 -7.97
N GLU A 78 13.38 -1.36 -9.12
CA GLU A 78 12.72 -1.34 -10.42
C GLU A 78 11.99 -2.66 -10.68
N SER A 79 12.70 -3.78 -10.56
CA SER A 79 12.09 -5.11 -10.68
C SER A 79 11.02 -5.33 -9.61
N PHE A 80 11.26 -4.87 -8.39
CA PHE A 80 10.32 -5.00 -7.29
C PHE A 80 8.98 -4.28 -7.53
N HIS A 81 9.02 -3.06 -8.05
CA HIS A 81 7.81 -2.30 -8.38
C HIS A 81 7.09 -2.88 -9.60
N SER A 82 7.84 -3.32 -10.61
CA SER A 82 7.26 -3.96 -11.80
C SER A 82 6.44 -5.20 -11.41
N GLU A 83 6.99 -6.03 -10.53
CA GLU A 83 6.28 -7.20 -9.98
C GLU A 83 5.09 -6.81 -9.11
N GLY A 84 5.26 -5.83 -8.21
CA GLY A 84 4.16 -5.34 -7.38
C GLY A 84 2.97 -4.82 -8.21
N LEU A 85 3.24 -4.13 -9.32
CA LEU A 85 2.21 -3.68 -10.26
C LEU A 85 1.56 -4.85 -11.01
N ALA A 86 2.33 -5.86 -11.41
CA ALA A 86 1.79 -7.08 -12.01
C ALA A 86 0.85 -7.83 -11.04
N LEU A 87 1.23 -7.93 -9.76
CA LEU A 87 0.40 -8.50 -8.70
C LEU A 87 -0.87 -7.68 -8.48
N CYS A 88 -0.78 -6.34 -8.50
CA CYS A 88 -1.97 -5.48 -8.43
C CYS A 88 -2.94 -5.72 -9.59
N ARG A 89 -2.45 -6.01 -10.80
CA ARG A 89 -3.33 -6.39 -11.92
C ARG A 89 -4.01 -7.73 -11.68
N LYS A 90 -3.30 -8.74 -11.17
CA LYS A 90 -3.89 -10.03 -10.80
C LYS A 90 -4.96 -9.87 -9.71
N LEU A 91 -4.66 -9.07 -8.67
CA LEU A 91 -5.63 -8.69 -7.64
C LEU A 91 -6.85 -8.00 -8.24
N LYS A 92 -6.65 -7.06 -9.18
CA LYS A 92 -7.76 -6.36 -9.83
C LYS A 92 -8.66 -7.31 -10.64
N THR A 93 -8.07 -8.29 -11.31
CA THR A 93 -8.82 -9.36 -11.98
C THR A 93 -9.61 -10.21 -10.97
N ALA A 94 -8.98 -10.61 -9.86
CA ALA A 94 -9.60 -11.47 -8.85
C ALA A 94 -10.79 -10.78 -8.13
N PHE A 95 -10.63 -9.53 -7.72
CA PHE A 95 -11.71 -8.76 -7.06
C PHE A 95 -12.72 -8.14 -8.04
N GLY A 96 -12.35 -7.98 -9.31
CA GLY A 96 -13.16 -7.28 -10.30
C GLY A 96 -13.38 -5.79 -9.98
N SER A 97 -14.57 -5.28 -10.27
CA SER A 97 -14.95 -3.88 -10.03
C SER A 97 -15.43 -3.58 -8.61
N THR A 98 -15.53 -4.61 -7.75
CA THR A 98 -16.11 -4.48 -6.40
C THR A 98 -15.25 -3.67 -5.44
N VAL A 99 -13.94 -3.64 -5.66
CA VAL A 99 -12.96 -2.90 -4.85
C VAL A 99 -12.01 -2.11 -5.73
N ARG A 100 -11.31 -1.16 -5.10
CA ARG A 100 -10.16 -0.48 -5.68
C ARG A 100 -8.88 -1.20 -5.30
N ILE A 101 -8.02 -1.39 -6.29
CA ILE A 101 -6.67 -1.90 -6.07
C ILE A 101 -5.69 -0.76 -6.34
N ARG A 102 -4.81 -0.53 -5.38
CA ARG A 102 -3.74 0.47 -5.47
C ARG A 102 -2.39 -0.16 -5.21
N TYR A 103 -1.38 0.47 -5.78
CA TYR A 103 0.02 0.21 -5.47
C TYR A 103 0.62 1.47 -4.83
N LYS A 104 1.36 1.30 -3.73
CA LYS A 104 2.16 2.36 -3.13
C LYS A 104 3.58 1.85 -2.92
N LYS A 105 4.56 2.68 -3.26
CA LYS A 105 5.97 2.39 -2.97
C LYS A 105 6.20 2.32 -1.46
N PRO A 106 6.99 1.35 -0.97
CA PRO A 106 7.39 1.27 0.44
C PRO A 106 8.19 2.51 0.84
N VAL A 107 8.20 2.86 2.12
CA VAL A 107 8.88 4.09 2.60
C VAL A 107 10.40 3.98 2.53
N GLU A 108 10.91 2.76 2.50
CA GLU A 108 12.32 2.42 2.40
C GLU A 108 12.88 2.56 0.99
N ASP A 109 12.03 2.63 -0.04
CA ASP A 109 12.46 2.98 -1.40
C ASP A 109 12.97 4.43 -1.39
N PRO A 110 14.25 4.69 -1.74
CA PRO A 110 14.80 6.06 -1.77
C PRO A 110 14.03 7.01 -2.71
N THR A 111 13.33 6.44 -3.70
CA THR A 111 12.51 7.16 -4.68
C THR A 111 11.04 7.27 -4.27
N CYS A 112 10.67 6.83 -3.06
CA CYS A 112 9.28 6.88 -2.57
C CYS A 112 8.82 8.31 -2.27
N ARG A 113 9.74 9.19 -1.90
CA ARG A 113 9.42 10.56 -1.47
C ARG A 113 8.73 11.33 -2.59
N GLY A 114 7.51 11.79 -2.30
CA GLY A 114 6.70 12.57 -3.24
C GLY A 114 6.01 11.74 -4.32
N ARG A 115 6.07 10.40 -4.28
CA ARG A 115 5.30 9.55 -5.18
C ARG A 115 4.00 9.12 -4.53
N ASN A 116 2.91 9.53 -5.16
CA ASN A 116 1.55 9.17 -4.76
C ASN A 116 1.28 7.71 -5.11
N PRO A 117 0.32 7.06 -4.40
CA PRO A 117 -0.19 5.77 -4.83
C PRO A 117 -0.72 5.84 -6.26
N VAL A 118 -0.63 4.73 -6.96
CA VAL A 118 -1.29 4.53 -8.26
C VAL A 118 -2.44 3.54 -8.11
N GLN A 119 -3.45 3.66 -8.94
CA GLN A 119 -4.61 2.78 -8.99
C GLN A 119 -4.58 1.92 -10.24
N ILE A 120 -5.03 0.67 -10.11
CA ILE A 120 -5.25 -0.23 -11.24
C ILE A 120 -6.72 -0.19 -11.64
N GLU A 121 -6.96 0.24 -12.87
CA GLU A 121 -8.29 0.26 -13.48
C GLU A 121 -8.72 -1.13 -13.96
N ALA A 122 -10.00 -1.28 -14.30
CA ALA A 122 -10.57 -2.56 -14.72
C ALA A 122 -9.92 -3.15 -15.99
N ASP A 123 -9.36 -2.30 -16.85
CA ASP A 123 -8.59 -2.67 -18.05
C ASP A 123 -7.10 -2.95 -17.76
N GLY A 124 -6.68 -2.90 -16.50
CA GLY A 124 -5.30 -3.08 -16.08
C GLY A 124 -4.40 -1.85 -16.24
N ARG A 125 -4.96 -0.71 -16.69
CA ARG A 125 -4.23 0.56 -16.79
C ARG A 125 -3.87 1.07 -15.40
N VAL A 126 -2.67 1.63 -15.29
CA VAL A 126 -2.19 2.31 -14.10
C VAL A 126 -2.52 3.79 -14.21
N VAL A 127 -3.21 4.35 -13.22
CA VAL A 127 -3.55 5.77 -13.16
C VAL A 127 -3.08 6.38 -11.84
N ASP A 128 -2.70 7.65 -11.87
CA ASP A 128 -2.34 8.37 -10.65
C ASP A 128 -3.56 8.58 -9.75
N VAL A 129 -3.39 8.37 -8.45
CA VAL A 129 -4.42 8.71 -7.48
C VAL A 129 -4.33 10.22 -7.19
N PRO A 130 -5.46 10.96 -7.21
CA PRO A 130 -5.48 12.36 -6.81
C PRO A 130 -4.91 12.54 -5.41
N TRP A 131 -3.87 13.38 -5.30
CA TRP A 131 -3.20 13.67 -4.04
C TRP A 131 -3.01 15.17 -3.83
N ASP A 132 -3.51 15.67 -2.71
CA ASP A 132 -3.36 17.06 -2.27
C ASP A 132 -2.32 17.16 -1.15
N HIS A 133 -1.10 17.55 -1.52
CA HIS A 133 -0.01 17.72 -0.55
C HIS A 133 -0.25 18.87 0.46
N ASN A 134 -1.13 19.83 0.17
CA ASN A 134 -1.50 20.86 1.16
C ASN A 134 -2.38 20.25 2.25
N LEU A 135 -3.38 19.47 1.85
CA LEU A 135 -4.26 18.76 2.79
C LEU A 135 -3.45 17.79 3.68
N GLU A 136 -2.48 17.09 3.11
CA GLU A 136 -1.56 16.22 3.87
C GLU A 136 -0.77 17.00 4.92
N ARG A 137 -0.18 18.14 4.55
CA ARG A 137 0.53 19.01 5.49
C ARG A 137 -0.38 19.53 6.61
N GLN A 138 -1.61 19.92 6.27
CA GLN A 138 -2.59 20.39 7.26
C GLN A 138 -2.97 19.29 8.25
N ARG A 139 -3.20 18.06 7.76
CA ARG A 139 -3.50 16.89 8.61
C ARG A 139 -2.33 16.57 9.55
N LEU A 140 -1.10 16.59 9.06
CA LEU A 140 0.09 16.35 9.88
C LEU A 140 0.27 17.45 10.94
N ALA A 141 0.12 18.72 10.57
CA ALA A 141 0.18 19.82 11.53
C ALA A 141 -0.88 19.67 12.62
N GLY A 142 -2.13 19.37 12.26
CA GLY A 142 -3.21 19.12 13.22
C GLY A 142 -2.93 17.93 14.16
N PHE A 143 -2.35 16.84 13.64
CA PHE A 143 -1.94 15.70 14.46
C PHE A 143 -0.83 16.07 15.45
N VAL A 144 0.20 16.80 15.01
CA VAL A 144 1.30 17.26 15.87
C VAL A 144 0.77 18.15 16.99
N GLU A 145 -0.15 19.07 16.69
CA GLU A 145 -0.79 19.91 17.72
C GLU A 145 -1.62 19.08 18.71
N ASP A 146 -2.37 18.07 18.26
CA ASP A 146 -3.14 17.21 19.16
C ASP A 146 -2.23 16.38 20.08
N VAL A 147 -1.13 15.83 19.55
CA VAL A 147 -0.13 15.14 20.35
C VAL A 147 0.49 16.07 21.38
N ARG A 148 0.90 17.29 20.98
CA ARG A 148 1.45 18.29 21.91
C ARG A 148 0.46 18.58 23.04
N ARG A 149 -0.80 18.85 22.70
CA ARG A 149 -1.85 19.13 23.69
C ARG A 149 -2.06 17.97 24.67
N ARG A 150 -1.98 16.72 24.21
CA ARG A 150 -2.10 15.53 25.08
C ARG A 150 -0.92 15.40 26.04
N LEU A 151 0.28 15.76 25.60
CA LEU A 151 1.49 15.72 26.42
C LEU A 151 1.54 16.87 27.45
N GLU A 152 0.92 18.02 27.15
CA GLU A 152 0.86 19.17 28.06
C GLU A 152 -0.25 19.05 29.12
N ASN A 153 -1.29 18.25 28.86
CA ASN A 153 -2.44 18.07 29.76
C ASN A 153 -2.49 16.69 30.45
N GLY A 154 -1.46 15.86 30.29
CA GLY A 154 -1.33 14.53 30.92
C GLY A 154 -0.15 14.49 31.86
#